data_AF-S9RHI8-F1
#
_entry.id   AF-S9RHI8-F1
#
_cell.length_a   1.000
_cell.length_b   1.000
_cell.length_c   1.000
_cell.angle_alpha   90.00
_cell.angle_beta   90.00
_cell.angle_gamma   90.00
#
_symmetry.space_group_name_H-M   'P 1'
#
loop_
_entity.id
_entity.type
_entity.pdbx_description
1 polymer ?
#
loop_
_entity_poly.entity_id
_entity_poly.type
_entity_poly.pdbx_seq_one_letter_code
_entity_poly.pdbx_strand_id
1 'polypeptide(L)'
;MVRFKSRYLLFEVLYPQEKQFHEYPTVPSDGSITTSGLSKLLRNTIAENFGDVGIGKVASSLSVKYFSPSTSTGILRVSRQHFRLAWAALCFLRELNGKPVVIRVVRVSGTIKKAELAAIDRNATEVRQLSSLDDAIPTV
;
A
#
# COMPACT_ATOMS: atom_id res chain seq x y z
N MET A 1 32.98 -0.19 -5.63
CA MET A 1 32.26 -0.35 -4.35
C MET A 1 30.80 -0.74 -4.62
N VAL A 2 30.33 -1.89 -4.10
CA VAL A 2 29.00 -2.45 -4.40
C VAL A 2 28.09 -2.30 -3.17
N ARG A 3 26.85 -1.82 -3.37
CA ARG A 3 25.83 -1.68 -2.29
C ARG A 3 24.55 -2.43 -2.64
N PHE A 4 23.86 -2.95 -1.62
CA PHE A 4 22.52 -3.50 -1.80
C PHE A 4 21.53 -2.41 -2.25
N LYS A 5 20.76 -2.67 -3.31
CA LYS A 5 19.78 -1.73 -3.86
C LYS A 5 18.36 -2.20 -3.51
N SER A 6 17.59 -1.35 -2.83
CA SER A 6 16.19 -1.59 -2.51
C SER A 6 15.24 -0.84 -3.46
N ARG A 7 13.97 -1.26 -3.46
CA ARG A 7 12.83 -0.56 -4.05
C ARG A 7 11.79 -0.32 -2.96
N TYR A 8 11.07 0.79 -3.10
CA TYR A 8 10.02 1.23 -2.20
C TYR A 8 8.72 1.33 -3.00
N LEU A 9 7.73 0.52 -2.64
CA LEU A 9 6.42 0.51 -3.27
C LEU A 9 5.48 1.31 -2.36
N LEU A 10 4.94 2.40 -2.88
CA LEU A 10 3.82 3.11 -2.27
C LEU A 10 2.54 2.37 -2.68
N PHE A 11 1.79 1.90 -1.70
CA PHE A 11 0.54 1.18 -1.92
C PHE A 11 -0.58 1.80 -1.09
N GLU A 12 -1.81 1.50 -1.49
CA GLU A 12 -3.05 1.96 -0.89
C GLU A 12 -4.02 0.79 -0.79
N VAL A 13 -4.77 0.73 0.29
CA VAL A 13 -5.79 -0.29 0.54
C VAL A 13 -7.16 0.31 0.26
N LEU A 14 -7.92 -0.35 -0.62
CA LEU A 14 -9.27 0.04 -1.01
C LEU A 14 -10.29 -0.97 -0.46
N TYR A 15 -11.40 -0.49 0.05
CA TYR A 15 -12.49 -1.29 0.66
C TYR A 15 -13.74 -1.24 -0.21
N PRO A 16 -13.94 -2.18 -1.15
CA PRO A 16 -15.02 -2.11 -2.15
C PRO A 16 -16.44 -2.26 -1.58
N GLN A 17 -16.59 -2.85 -0.38
CA GLN A 17 -17.89 -3.14 0.23
C GLN A 17 -18.48 -1.95 1.00
N GLU A 18 -17.67 -0.94 1.32
CA GLU A 18 -18.16 0.25 2.02
C GLU A 18 -18.76 1.19 0.96
N LYS A 19 -20.08 1.38 0.98
CA LYS A 19 -20.88 2.20 0.03
C LYS A 19 -20.46 3.69 -0.04
N GLN A 20 -19.42 4.08 0.69
CA GLN A 20 -18.89 5.44 0.80
C GLN A 20 -17.99 5.86 -0.36
N PHE A 21 -17.78 4.98 -1.35
CA PHE A 21 -17.01 5.30 -2.57
C PHE A 21 -17.52 6.53 -3.34
N HIS A 22 -18.75 6.98 -3.09
CA HIS A 22 -19.34 8.16 -3.73
C HIS A 22 -19.09 9.48 -2.99
N GLU A 23 -18.77 9.48 -1.69
CA GLU A 23 -18.62 10.71 -0.90
C GLU A 23 -17.16 11.00 -0.51
N TYR A 24 -16.34 9.95 -0.30
CA TYR A 24 -14.92 10.12 0.04
C TYR A 24 -14.04 9.13 -0.74
N PRO A 25 -12.87 9.57 -1.25
CA PRO A 25 -12.02 8.75 -2.10
C PRO A 25 -11.34 7.59 -1.36
N THR A 26 -11.23 7.67 -0.03
CA THR A 26 -10.53 6.66 0.78
C THR A 26 -11.28 6.42 2.09
N VAL A 27 -11.59 5.15 2.38
CA VAL A 27 -12.14 4.77 3.68
C VAL A 27 -10.99 4.40 4.64
N PRO A 28 -11.00 4.90 5.88
CA PRO A 28 -10.00 4.55 6.88
C PRO A 28 -9.98 3.06 7.19
N SER A 29 -8.79 2.50 7.24
CA SER A 29 -8.54 1.15 7.72
C SER A 29 -8.70 1.06 9.24
N ASP A 30 -8.97 -0.14 9.75
CA ASP A 30 -9.03 -0.38 11.19
C ASP A 30 -7.65 -0.09 11.85
N GLY A 31 -7.67 0.59 12.99
CA GLY A 31 -6.49 0.96 13.78
C GLY A 31 -5.75 -0.25 14.35
N SER A 32 -6.36 -1.44 14.34
CA SER A 32 -5.73 -2.70 14.72
C SER A 32 -4.64 -3.17 13.73
N ILE A 33 -4.60 -2.62 12.52
CA ILE A 33 -3.66 -3.05 11.48
C ILE A 33 -2.25 -2.50 11.78
N THR A 34 -1.36 -3.39 12.16
CA THR A 34 0.05 -3.08 12.46
C THR A 34 0.96 -3.33 11.26
N THR A 35 2.08 -2.60 11.18
CA THR A 35 3.10 -2.77 10.13
C THR A 35 3.75 -4.16 10.16
N SER A 36 3.93 -4.73 11.35
CA SER A 36 4.43 -6.10 11.55
C SER A 36 3.41 -7.13 11.09
N GLY A 37 2.13 -6.94 11.41
CA GLY A 37 1.02 -7.76 10.92
C GLY A 37 0.96 -7.79 9.40
N LEU A 38 0.99 -6.64 8.75
CA LEU A 38 1.03 -6.53 7.28
C LEU A 38 2.27 -7.20 6.69
N SER A 39 3.44 -7.02 7.31
CA SER A 39 4.67 -7.66 6.84
C SER A 39 4.60 -9.18 6.92
N LYS A 40 3.99 -9.73 7.99
CA LYS A 40 3.78 -11.17 8.16
C LYS A 40 2.76 -11.70 7.14
N LEU A 41 1.64 -11.01 6.99
CA LEU A 41 0.60 -11.38 6.04
C LEU A 41 1.12 -11.42 4.59
N LEU A 42 1.91 -10.43 4.18
CA LEU A 42 2.53 -10.41 2.86
C LEU A 42 3.50 -11.58 2.66
N ARG A 43 4.24 -12.00 3.71
CA ARG A 43 5.12 -13.17 3.62
C ARG A 43 4.32 -14.46 3.42
N ASN A 44 3.22 -14.60 4.14
CA ASN A 44 2.32 -15.75 3.97
C ASN A 44 1.72 -15.77 2.56
N THR A 45 1.24 -14.62 2.07
CA THR A 45 0.70 -14.49 0.71
C THR A 45 1.75 -14.86 -0.35
N ILE A 46 3.01 -14.46 -0.14
CA ILE A 46 4.11 -14.85 -1.03
C ILE A 46 4.36 -16.36 -0.97
N ALA A 47 4.38 -16.95 0.22
CA ALA A 47 4.60 -18.39 0.38
C ALA A 47 3.46 -19.20 -0.27
N GLU A 48 2.21 -18.79 -0.11
CA GLU A 48 1.05 -19.44 -0.70
C GLU A 48 1.04 -19.38 -2.23
N ASN A 49 1.40 -18.23 -2.83
CA ASN A 49 1.32 -18.05 -4.29
C ASN A 49 2.61 -18.41 -5.05
N PHE A 50 3.78 -18.30 -4.42
CA PHE A 50 5.09 -18.48 -5.06
C PHE A 50 5.97 -19.56 -4.40
N GLY A 51 5.48 -20.21 -3.33
CA GLY A 51 6.18 -21.26 -2.61
C GLY A 51 7.44 -20.80 -1.87
N ASP A 52 8.23 -21.77 -1.43
CA ASP A 52 9.44 -21.56 -0.63
C ASP A 52 10.52 -20.75 -1.36
N VAL A 53 10.60 -20.92 -2.68
CA VAL A 53 11.54 -20.17 -3.52
C VAL A 53 11.18 -18.68 -3.55
N GLY A 54 9.89 -18.35 -3.62
CA GLY A 54 9.41 -16.97 -3.63
C GLY A 54 9.70 -16.26 -2.32
N ILE A 55 9.37 -16.90 -1.20
CA ILE A 55 9.64 -16.34 0.12
C ILE A 55 11.14 -16.27 0.40
N GLY A 56 11.94 -17.27 0.02
CA GLY A 56 13.39 -17.28 0.22
C GLY A 56 14.09 -16.09 -0.47
N LYS A 57 13.62 -15.70 -1.67
CA LYS A 57 14.16 -14.55 -2.42
C LYS A 57 13.88 -13.19 -1.76
N VAL A 58 12.79 -13.09 -1.01
CA VAL A 58 12.23 -11.81 -0.57
C VAL A 58 12.27 -11.64 0.95
N ALA A 59 12.36 -12.73 1.71
CA ALA A 59 12.22 -12.77 3.16
C ALA A 59 13.20 -11.85 3.92
N SER A 60 14.46 -11.76 3.50
CA SER A 60 15.43 -10.89 4.18
C SER A 60 15.24 -9.40 3.89
N SER A 61 14.56 -9.06 2.79
CA SER A 61 14.47 -7.69 2.27
C SER A 61 13.09 -7.04 2.42
N LEU A 62 12.04 -7.85 2.59
CA LEU A 62 10.66 -7.40 2.68
C LEU A 62 10.34 -6.79 4.05
N SER A 63 10.02 -5.51 4.08
CA SER A 63 9.59 -4.83 5.31
C SER A 63 8.63 -3.71 4.99
N VAL A 64 7.49 -3.66 5.67
CA VAL A 64 6.60 -2.49 5.65
C VAL A 64 7.25 -1.42 6.52
N LYS A 65 7.58 -0.28 5.92
CA LYS A 65 8.26 0.84 6.59
C LYS A 65 7.29 1.84 7.20
N TYR A 66 6.15 2.00 6.56
CA TYR A 66 5.11 2.93 6.96
C TYR A 66 3.76 2.34 6.58
N PHE A 67 2.79 2.53 7.46
CA PHE A 67 1.38 2.31 7.15
C PHE A 67 0.58 3.25 8.04
N SER A 68 -0.37 3.95 7.46
CA SER A 68 -1.30 4.83 8.17
C SER A 68 -2.72 4.26 8.01
N PRO A 69 -3.36 3.82 9.11
CA PRO A 69 -4.73 3.34 9.04
C PRO A 69 -5.71 4.43 8.59
N SER A 70 -5.49 5.69 8.99
CA SER A 70 -6.37 6.82 8.65
C SER A 70 -6.47 7.07 7.15
N THR A 71 -5.36 6.92 6.43
CA THR A 71 -5.29 7.15 4.99
C THR A 71 -5.23 5.84 4.20
N SER A 72 -5.22 4.69 4.86
CA SER A 72 -5.09 3.37 4.23
C SER A 72 -3.87 3.23 3.28
N THR A 73 -2.84 4.06 3.46
CA THR A 73 -1.64 4.10 2.60
C THR A 73 -0.41 3.57 3.33
N GLY A 74 0.49 2.91 2.59
CA GLY A 74 1.70 2.33 3.14
C GLY A 74 2.88 2.29 2.19
N ILE A 75 4.07 2.12 2.74
CA ILE A 75 5.33 2.01 2.01
C ILE A 75 5.98 0.67 2.32
N LEU A 76 6.13 -0.15 1.29
CA LEU A 76 6.79 -1.45 1.35
C LEU A 76 8.21 -1.37 0.79
N ARG A 77 9.20 -1.83 1.54
CA ARG A 77 10.59 -2.00 1.08
C ARG A 77 10.83 -3.45 0.65
N VAL A 78 11.55 -3.61 -0.46
CA VAL A 78 11.98 -4.92 -0.99
C VAL A 78 13.31 -4.79 -1.76
N SER A 79 13.99 -5.91 -2.04
CA SER A 79 15.15 -5.94 -2.94
C SER A 79 14.80 -5.45 -4.35
N ARG A 80 15.75 -4.80 -5.04
CA ARG A 80 15.53 -4.32 -6.42
C ARG A 80 15.26 -5.47 -7.40
N GLN A 81 15.85 -6.64 -7.19
CA GLN A 81 15.71 -7.75 -8.14
C GLN A 81 14.32 -8.41 -8.05
N HIS A 82 13.69 -8.38 -6.88
CA HIS A 82 12.45 -9.13 -6.61
C HIS A 82 11.25 -8.25 -6.27
N PHE A 83 11.28 -6.96 -6.63
CA PHE A 83 10.18 -6.05 -6.33
C PHE A 83 8.86 -6.41 -7.02
N ARG A 84 8.92 -7.02 -8.21
CA ARG A 84 7.74 -7.49 -8.95
C ARG A 84 7.02 -8.63 -8.23
N LEU A 85 7.75 -9.48 -7.51
CA LEU A 85 7.18 -10.56 -6.71
C LEU A 85 6.39 -9.98 -5.53
N ALA A 86 6.96 -8.98 -4.85
CA ALA A 86 6.25 -8.25 -3.80
C ALA A 86 5.04 -7.47 -4.33
N TRP A 87 5.13 -6.89 -5.53
CA TRP A 87 3.98 -6.25 -6.19
C TRP A 87 2.86 -7.26 -6.43
N ALA A 88 3.17 -8.40 -7.07
CA ALA A 88 2.17 -9.43 -7.34
C ALA A 88 1.50 -9.92 -6.05
N ALA A 89 2.27 -10.12 -4.97
CA ALA A 89 1.73 -10.49 -3.67
C ALA A 89 0.79 -9.42 -3.07
N LEU A 90 1.08 -8.13 -3.24
CA LEU A 90 0.15 -7.07 -2.85
C LEU A 90 -1.17 -7.20 -3.62
N CYS A 91 -1.12 -7.46 -4.94
CA CYS A 91 -2.32 -7.63 -5.75
C CYS A 91 -3.13 -8.89 -5.42
N PHE A 92 -2.49 -9.95 -4.92
CA PHE A 92 -3.17 -11.19 -4.51
C PHE A 92 -3.78 -11.12 -3.11
N LEU A 93 -3.44 -10.09 -2.33
CA LEU A 93 -4.04 -9.90 -1.03
C LEU A 93 -5.50 -9.45 -1.18
N ARG A 94 -6.44 -10.32 -0.81
CA ARG A 94 -7.89 -10.09 -0.95
C ARG A 94 -8.59 -9.75 0.36
N GLU A 95 -7.95 -9.99 1.50
CA GLU A 95 -8.56 -9.80 2.81
C GLU A 95 -7.57 -9.21 3.80
N LEU A 96 -8.04 -8.26 4.62
CA LEU A 96 -7.35 -7.72 5.79
C LEU A 96 -8.30 -7.78 6.98
N ASN A 97 -7.92 -8.51 8.03
CA ASN A 97 -8.69 -8.65 9.28
C ASN A 97 -10.19 -9.00 9.06
N GLY A 98 -10.50 -9.97 8.19
CA GLY A 98 -11.90 -10.34 7.92
C GLY A 98 -12.63 -9.45 6.92
N LYS A 99 -12.02 -8.34 6.48
CA LYS A 99 -12.62 -7.42 5.51
C LYS A 99 -12.05 -7.66 4.10
N PRO A 100 -12.89 -7.75 3.05
CA PRO A 100 -12.41 -7.84 1.69
C PRO A 100 -11.77 -6.52 1.27
N VAL A 101 -10.56 -6.60 0.69
CA VAL A 101 -9.77 -5.45 0.28
C VAL A 101 -9.18 -5.63 -1.10
N VAL A 102 -8.86 -4.51 -1.74
CA VAL A 102 -8.06 -4.45 -2.96
C VAL A 102 -6.86 -3.56 -2.68
N ILE A 103 -5.64 -4.10 -2.82
CA ILE A 103 -4.43 -3.29 -2.69
C ILE A 103 -3.99 -2.78 -4.06
N ARG A 104 -3.86 -1.46 -4.16
CA ARG A 104 -3.35 -0.75 -5.34
C ARG A 104 -1.93 -0.27 -5.08
N VAL A 105 -1.00 -0.60 -5.98
CA VAL A 105 0.36 -0.01 -5.97
C VAL A 105 0.33 1.27 -6.79
N VAL A 106 0.60 2.40 -6.15
CA VAL A 106 0.54 3.73 -6.77
C VAL A 106 1.87 4.10 -7.42
N ARG A 107 2.99 3.85 -6.74
CA ARG A 107 4.32 4.24 -7.24
C ARG A 107 5.43 3.31 -6.77
N VAL A 108 6.44 3.11 -7.62
CA VAL A 108 7.69 2.44 -7.24
C VAL A 108 8.85 3.42 -7.29
N SER A 109 9.60 3.50 -6.18
CA SER A 109 10.70 4.44 -5.99
C SER A 109 12.00 3.73 -5.61
N GLY A 110 13.13 4.38 -5.89
CA GLY A 110 14.46 3.89 -5.50
C GLY A 110 14.87 4.27 -4.08
N THR A 111 14.29 5.32 -3.51
CA THR A 111 14.57 5.83 -2.16
C THR A 111 13.27 6.07 -1.41
N ILE A 112 13.32 5.97 -0.08
CA ILE A 112 12.16 6.22 0.77
C ILE A 112 11.66 7.66 0.66
N LYS A 113 12.59 8.64 0.63
CA LYS A 113 12.28 10.07 0.45
C LYS A 113 11.45 10.34 -0.82
N LYS A 114 11.73 9.64 -1.93
CA LYS A 114 10.94 9.80 -3.17
C LYS A 114 9.57 9.12 -3.09
N ALA A 115 9.43 8.05 -2.30
CA ALA A 115 8.12 7.45 -2.02
C ALA A 115 7.27 8.34 -1.11
N GLU A 116 7.87 8.94 -0.07
CA GLU A 116 7.21 9.89 0.84
C GLU A 116 6.74 11.14 0.10
N LEU A 117 7.62 11.76 -0.71
CA LEU A 117 7.23 12.91 -1.53
C LEU A 117 6.08 12.58 -2.49
N ALA A 118 6.05 11.36 -3.03
CA ALA A 118 4.94 10.92 -3.88
C ALA A 118 3.63 10.72 -3.11
N ALA A 119 3.70 10.26 -1.86
CA ALA A 119 2.53 10.14 -1.00
C ALA A 119 1.97 11.52 -0.63
N ILE A 120 2.85 12.49 -0.35
CA ILE A 120 2.46 13.87 -0.06
C ILE A 120 1.81 14.53 -1.28
N ASP A 121 2.44 14.40 -2.46
CA ASP A 121 1.93 14.96 -3.73
C ASP A 121 0.55 14.37 -4.10
N ARG A 122 0.39 13.06 -3.89
CA ARG A 122 -0.88 12.35 -4.04
C ARG A 122 -1.95 12.92 -3.11
N ASN A 123 -1.65 13.01 -1.81
CA ASN A 123 -2.58 13.52 -0.81
C ASN A 123 -2.99 14.97 -1.10
N ALA A 124 -2.04 15.82 -1.50
CA ALA A 124 -2.33 17.20 -1.89
C ALA A 124 -3.27 17.27 -3.12
N THR A 125 -3.10 16.36 -4.07
CA THR A 125 -3.98 16.25 -5.25
C THR A 125 -5.37 15.79 -4.86
N GLU A 126 -5.49 14.79 -3.99
CA GLU A 126 -6.79 14.28 -3.51
C GLU A 126 -7.56 15.34 -2.72
N VAL A 127 -6.90 16.05 -1.80
CA VAL A 127 -7.51 17.17 -1.07
C VAL A 127 -8.00 18.26 -2.02
N ARG A 128 -7.23 18.61 -3.05
CA ARG A 128 -7.63 19.61 -4.05
C ARG A 128 -8.83 19.16 -4.89
N GLN A 129 -8.93 17.87 -5.19
CA GLN A 129 -10.08 17.31 -5.90
C GLN A 129 -11.34 17.37 -5.04
N LEU A 130 -11.23 17.02 -3.75
CA LEU A 130 -12.34 17.10 -2.81
C LEU A 130 -12.82 18.54 -2.62
N SER A 131 -11.90 19.50 -2.45
CA SER A 131 -12.29 20.91 -2.32
C SER A 131 -13.05 21.43 -3.55
N SER A 132 -12.68 20.97 -4.76
CA SER A 132 -13.41 21.37 -5.98
C SER A 132 -14.78 20.72 -6.12
N LEU A 133 -15.03 19.58 -5.47
CA LEU A 133 -16.33 18.92 -5.44
C LEU A 133 -17.26 19.60 -4.45
N ASP A 134 -16.73 20.03 -3.30
CA ASP A 134 -17.51 20.77 -2.29
C ASP A 134 -18.02 22.12 -2.85
N ASP A 135 -17.21 22.84 -3.62
CA ASP A 135 -17.61 24.09 -4.29
C ASP A 135 -18.74 23.90 -5.33
N ALA A 136 -18.94 22.69 -5.84
CA ALA A 136 -19.94 22.37 -6.85
C ALA A 136 -21.31 21.96 -6.26
N ILE A 137 -21.39 21.72 -4.95
CA ILE A 137 -22.65 21.39 -4.27
C ILE A 137 -23.16 22.68 -3.60
N PRO A 138 -24.18 23.38 -4.15
CA PRO A 138 -24.73 24.54 -3.49
C PRO A 138 -25.35 24.10 -2.16
N THR A 139 -24.77 24.57 -1.06
CA THR A 139 -25.32 24.45 0.28
C THR A 139 -26.74 25.00 0.30
N VAL A 140 -27.73 24.11 0.49
CA VAL A 140 -29.14 24.47 0.78
C VAL A 140 -29.25 24.92 2.23
#